data_AF-A0A1M7YAS8-F1
#
_entry.id   AF-A0A1M7YAS8-F1
#
_cell.length_a   1.000
_cell.length_b   1.000
_cell.length_c   1.000
_cell.angle_alpha   90.00
_cell.angle_beta   90.00
_cell.angle_gamma   90.00
#
_symmetry.space_group_name_H-M   'P 1'
#
loop_
_entity.id
_entity.type
_entity.pdbx_description
1 polymer ?
#
loop_
_entity_poly.entity_id
_entity_poly.type
_entity_poly.pdbx_seq_one_letter_code
_entity_poly.pdbx_strand_id
1 'polypeptide(L)' 'MPICENVIITGLLFERICTDDNCPMLPAYTLPPEKRIDWAQNLSREQRQQIIDHYNDCIKKLDDNLLKMVPEEYLKLEAI' A
#
# COMPACT_ATOMS: atom_id res chain seq x y z
N MET A 1 12.01 14.89 -5.87
CA MET A 1 11.91 13.77 -6.83
C MET A 1 10.66 13.00 -6.46
N PRO A 2 9.73 12.75 -7.40
CA PRO A 2 8.67 11.79 -7.11
C PRO A 2 9.33 10.44 -6.81
N ILE A 3 8.90 9.79 -5.73
CA ILE A 3 9.31 8.42 -5.45
C ILE A 3 8.87 7.59 -6.67
N CYS A 4 9.81 6.97 -7.38
CA CYS A 4 9.50 6.19 -8.58
C CYS A 4 8.51 5.07 -8.21
N GLU A 5 7.45 4.89 -9.00
CA GLU A 5 6.43 3.82 -8.85
C GLU A 5 7.07 2.44 -8.58
N ASN A 6 8.22 2.18 -9.20
CA ASN A 6 9.03 0.99 -8.99
C ASN A 6 9.51 0.80 -7.55
N VAL A 7 9.92 1.87 -6.87
CA VAL A 7 10.42 1.81 -5.48
C VAL A 7 9.28 1.46 -4.54
N ILE A 8 8.10 2.07 -4.73
CA ILE A 8 6.90 1.77 -3.95
C ILE A 8 6.52 0.30 -4.11
N ILE A 9 6.34 -0.15 -5.36
CA ILE A 9 5.92 -1.53 -5.64
C ILE A 9 6.95 -2.53 -5.14
N THR A 10 8.25 -2.27 -5.33
CA THR A 10 9.30 -3.17 -4.85
C THR A 10 9.31 -3.26 -3.33
N GLY A 11 9.09 -2.15 -2.62
CA GLY A 11 8.95 -2.13 -1.16
C GLY A 11 7.80 -3.02 -0.67
N LEU A 12 6.67 -2.99 -1.37
CA LEU A 12 5.48 -3.79 -1.04
C LEU A 12 5.65 -5.31 -1.25
N LEU A 13 6.68 -5.76 -1.97
CA LEU A 13 6.93 -7.19 -2.21
C LEU A 13 7.50 -7.93 -0.98
N PHE A 14 8.13 -7.21 -0.05
CA PHE A 14 8.83 -7.81 1.07
C PHE A 14 7.88 -8.30 2.16
N GLU A 15 6.78 -7.58 2.40
CA GLU A 15 5.77 -7.96 3.40
C GLU A 15 4.37 -7.73 2.87
N ARG A 16 3.46 -8.69 3.10
CA ARG A 16 2.03 -8.50 2.84
C ARG A 16 1.45 -7.64 3.95
N ILE A 17 1.31 -6.36 3.71
CA ILE A 17 0.77 -5.40 4.68
C ILE A 17 -0.76 -5.22 4.58
N CYS A 18 -1.40 -5.77 3.54
CA CYS A 18 -2.84 -5.68 3.31
C CYS A 18 -3.53 -7.05 3.39
N THR A 19 -4.64 -7.12 4.12
CA THR A 19 -5.49 -8.33 4.24
C THR A 19 -6.63 -8.39 3.22
N ASP A 20 -6.72 -7.43 2.29
CA ASP A 20 -7.75 -7.44 1.24
C ASP A 20 -7.56 -8.63 0.28
N ASP A 21 -8.63 -9.40 0.10
CA ASP A 21 -8.70 -10.56 -0.79
C ASP A 21 -8.68 -10.16 -2.28
N ASN A 22 -8.92 -8.88 -2.59
CA ASN A 22 -8.81 -8.32 -3.93
C ASN A 22 -7.53 -7.51 -4.13
N CYS A 23 -6.54 -7.64 -3.24
CA CYS A 23 -5.29 -6.90 -3.38
C CYS A 23 -4.58 -7.26 -4.70
N PRO A 24 -4.28 -6.29 -5.58
CA PRO A 24 -3.65 -6.53 -6.87
C PRO A 24 -2.22 -7.10 -6.77
N MET A 25 -1.62 -7.07 -5.58
CA MET A 25 -0.31 -7.68 -5.28
C MET A 25 -0.41 -9.16 -4.88
N LEU A 26 -1.60 -9.73 -4.68
CA LEU A 26 -1.77 -11.14 -4.31
C LEU A 26 -0.99 -12.12 -5.20
N PRO A 27 -0.96 -11.96 -6.54
CA PRO A 27 -0.17 -12.84 -7.39
C PRO A 27 1.31 -12.86 -7.02
N ALA A 28 1.89 -11.73 -6.61
CA ALA A 28 3.30 -11.65 -6.20
C ALA A 28 3.60 -12.53 -4.98
N TYR A 29 2.68 -12.62 -4.03
CA TYR A 29 2.88 -13.41 -2.81
C TYR A 29 2.79 -14.92 -3.03
N THR A 30 2.23 -15.36 -4.16
CA THR A 30 2.28 -16.77 -4.59
C THR A 30 3.62 -17.16 -5.21
N LEU A 31 4.48 -16.19 -5.51
CA LEU A 31 5.79 -16.43 -6.10
C LEU A 31 6.88 -16.55 -5.02
N PRO A 32 7.94 -17.32 -5.30
CA PRO A 32 9.18 -17.30 -4.51
C PRO A 32 9.73 -15.87 -4.39
N PRO A 33 10.32 -15.46 -3.24
CA PRO A 33 10.82 -14.10 -3.02
C PRO A 33 11.71 -13.56 -4.14
N GLU A 34 12.58 -14.39 -4.69
CA GLU A 34 13.50 -14.05 -5.78
C GLU A 34 12.80 -13.71 -7.10
N LYS A 35 11.57 -14.21 -7.32
CA LYS A 35 10.78 -13.95 -8.54
C LYS A 35 9.81 -12.78 -8.43
N ARG A 36 9.65 -12.23 -7.21
CA ARG A 36 8.71 -11.12 -6.95
C ARG A 36 9.12 -9.84 -7.68
N ILE A 37 10.43 -9.57 -7.74
CA ILE A 37 10.98 -8.39 -8.42
C ILE A 37 10.74 -8.50 -9.93
N ASP A 38 11.04 -9.65 -10.53
CA ASP A 38 10.81 -9.88 -11.95
C ASP A 38 9.33 -9.75 -12.31
N TRP A 39 8.43 -10.27 -11.46
CA TRP A 39 7.00 -10.08 -11.62
C TRP A 39 6.62 -8.59 -11.62
N ALA A 40 7.14 -7.81 -10.67
CA ALA A 40 6.87 -6.37 -10.59
C ALA A 40 7.45 -5.61 -11.79
N GLN A 41 8.58 -6.03 -12.35
CA GLN A 41 9.17 -5.43 -13.55
C GLN A 41 8.31 -5.66 -14.80
N ASN A 42 7.62 -6.80 -14.88
CA ASN A 42 6.75 -7.15 -16.01
C ASN A 42 5.35 -6.53 -15.96
N LEU A 43 5.01 -5.77 -14.91
CA LEU A 43 3.72 -5.07 -14.84
C LEU A 43 3.62 -3.93 -15.86
N SER A 44 2.46 -3.84 -16.51
CA SER A 44 2.09 -2.69 -17.32
C SER A 44 1.95 -1.44 -16.45
N ARG A 45 1.99 -0.26 -17.08
CA ARG A 45 1.76 1.01 -16.36
C ARG A 45 0.41 1.05 -15.65
N GLU A 46 -0.64 0.53 -16.28
CA GLU A 46 -1.99 0.47 -15.70
C GLU A 46 -2.04 -0.43 -14.46
N GLN A 47 -1.40 -1.60 -14.51
CA GLN A 47 -1.33 -2.51 -13.37
C GLN A 47 -0.55 -1.90 -12.20
N ARG A 48 0.54 -1.18 -12.49
CA ARG A 48 1.31 -0.44 -11.47
C ARG A 48 0.46 0.63 -10.79
N GLN A 49 -0.31 1.39 -11.58
CA GLN A 49 -1.21 2.41 -11.05
C GLN A 49 -2.30 1.80 -10.17
N GLN A 50 -2.93 0.70 -10.59
CA GLN A 50 -3.94 -0.01 -9.79
C GLN A 50 -3.40 -0.47 -8.44
N ILE A 51 -2.15 -0.94 -8.38
CA ILE A 51 -1.49 -1.30 -7.13
C ILE A 51 -1.36 -0.06 -6.25
N ILE A 52 -0.78 1.03 -6.77
CA ILE A 52 -0.56 2.25 -6.01
C ILE A 52 -1.89 2.81 -5.45
N ASP A 53 -2.92 2.87 -6.28
CA ASP A 53 -4.25 3.37 -5.88
C ASP A 53 -4.85 2.52 -4.76
N HIS A 54 -4.79 1.18 -4.89
CA HIS A 54 -5.27 0.27 -3.86
C HIS A 54 -4.55 0.46 -2.52
N TYR A 55 -3.23 0.66 -2.54
CA TYR A 55 -2.46 0.89 -1.31
C TYR A 55 -2.76 2.24 -0.68
N ASN A 56 -2.95 3.29 -1.47
CA ASN A 56 -3.39 4.60 -0.97
C ASN A 56 -4.76 4.50 -0.30
N ASP A 57 -5.70 3.75 -0.88
CA ASP A 57 -7.00 3.50 -0.28
C ASP A 57 -6.91 2.73 1.04
N CYS A 58 -6.00 1.76 1.13
CA CYS A 58 -5.76 1.01 2.36
C CYS A 58 -5.19 1.90 3.46
N ILE A 59 -4.21 2.76 3.14
CA ILE A 59 -3.61 3.72 4.06
C ILE A 59 -4.67 4.69 4.57
N LYS A 60 -5.50 5.24 3.68
CA LYS A 60 -6.59 6.14 4.05
C LYS A 60 -7.59 5.49 5.01
N LYS A 61 -7.96 4.24 4.78
CA LYS A 61 -8.83 3.48 5.71
C LYS A 61 -8.18 3.26 7.07
N LEU A 62 -6.87 3.02 7.09
CA LEU A 62 -6.07 2.93 8.32
C LEU A 62 -6.07 4.25 9.08
N ASP A 63 -5.78 5.36 8.41
CA ASP A 63 -5.81 6.71 9.00
C ASP A 63 -7.20 7.06 9.55
N ASP A 64 -8.26 6.81 8.78
CA ASP A 64 -9.65 7.03 9.21
C ASP A 64 -10.01 6.19 10.45
N ASN A 65 -9.50 4.96 10.55
CA ASN A 65 -9.72 4.11 11.71
C ASN A 65 -8.89 4.55 12.92
N LEU A 66 -7.63 4.96 12.72
CA LEU A 66 -6.78 5.50 13.77
C LEU A 66 -7.41 6.78 14.36
N LEU A 67 -7.90 7.69 13.52
CA LEU A 67 -8.60 8.90 13.96
C LEU A 67 -9.84 8.61 14.81
N LYS A 68 -10.58 7.53 14.51
CA LYS A 68 -11.73 7.10 15.34
C LYS A 68 -11.31 6.49 16.68
N MET A 69 -10.09 5.97 16.78
CA MET A 69 -9.55 5.40 18.02
C MET A 69 -8.88 6.47 18.91
N VAL A 70 -8.55 7.64 18.36
CA VAL A 70 -8.07 8.78 19.15
C VAL A 70 -9.25 9.36 19.93
N PRO A 71 -9.20 9.40 21.28
CA PRO A 71 -10.23 10.04 22.06
C PRO A 71 -10.38 11.52 21.67
N GLU A 72 -11.62 12.01 21.55
CA GLU A 72 -11.94 13.38 21.07
C GLU A 72 -11.19 14.50 21.82
N GLU A 73 -10.82 14.26 23.07
CA GLU A 73 -10.04 15.16 23.92
C GLU A 73 -8.62 15.43 23.39
N TYR A 74 -8.03 14.51 22.63
CA TYR A 74 -6.71 14.67 22.00
C TYR A 74 -6.78 15.33 20.62
N LEU A 75 -7.92 15.28 19.93
CA LEU A 75 -8.13 15.90 18.62
C LEU A 75 -8.29 17.43 18.70
N LYS A 76 -8.54 17.97 19.90
CA LYS A 76 -8.75 19.41 20.13
C LYS A 76 -7.47 20.21 20.39
N LEU A 77 -6.30 19.56 20.41
CA LEU A 77 -5.03 20.22 20.73
C LEU A 77 -4.41 21.00 19.56
N GLU A 78 -4.94 20.91 18.34
CA GLU A 78 -4.46 21.69 17.18
C GLU A 78 -5.37 22.88 16.83
N ALA A 79 -5.71 23.68 17.84
CA ALA A 79 -6.31 25.00 17.63
C ALA A 79 -5.77 26.01 18.67
N ILE A 80 -4.46 26.27 18.64
CA ILE A 80 -3.82 27.44 19.27
C ILE A 80 -2.81 28.02 18.30
#